data_AF-A0A1X1QVA4-F1
#
_entry.id   AF-A0A1X1QVA4-F1
#
_cell.length_a   1.000
_cell.length_b   1.000
_cell.length_c   1.000
_cell.angle_alpha   90.00
_cell.angle_beta   90.00
_cell.angle_gamma   90.00
#
_symmetry.space_group_name_H-M   'P 1'
#
loop_
_entity.id
_entity.type
_entity.pdbx_description
1 polymer ?
#
loop_
_entity_poly.entity_id
_entity_poly.type
_entity_poly.pdbx_seq_one_letter_code
_entity_poly.pdbx_strand_id
1 'polypeptide(L)'
;MEKLKEIVLTSNTRAGCIFDLSIQVLIIISLISFSIDTLPDIDKSLKEFLSTLETFIVIVFTIEYLLRIILTSPSSKYIFSFYGFIDIIAILPFYLSTSVSLQTLRILRLFRIIRIFKLTKYNQAYKRVAKSLSLAKEELILFLLLTLILLYLAAVGIYHFT
;
A
#
# COMPACT_ATOMS: atom_id res chain seq x y z
N MET A 1 -27.66 2.85 5.62
CA MET A 1 -26.39 2.59 4.89
C MET A 1 -25.55 3.85 4.68
N GLU A 2 -26.16 5.03 4.54
CA GLU A 2 -25.43 6.30 4.29
C GLU A 2 -24.43 6.68 5.39
N LYS A 3 -24.80 6.55 6.67
CA LYS A 3 -23.85 6.78 7.79
C LYS A 3 -22.60 5.87 7.74
N LEU A 4 -22.76 4.62 7.29
CA LEU A 4 -21.64 3.67 7.18
C LEU A 4 -20.75 4.00 5.99
N LYS A 5 -21.36 4.40 4.86
CA LYS A 5 -20.64 4.97 3.71
C LYS A 5 -19.85 6.20 4.13
N GLU A 6 -20.45 7.08 4.92
CA GLU A 6 -19.80 8.31 5.37
C GLU A 6 -18.58 8.04 6.26
N ILE A 7 -18.68 7.12 7.22
CA ILE A 7 -17.57 6.76 8.11
C ILE A 7 -16.41 6.11 7.34
N VAL A 8 -16.71 5.20 6.41
CA VAL A 8 -15.68 4.39 5.72
C VAL A 8 -15.10 5.09 4.50
N LEU A 9 -15.90 5.85 3.74
CA LEU A 9 -15.49 6.48 2.49
C LEU A 9 -15.05 7.94 2.68
N THR A 10 -15.57 8.65 3.68
CA THR A 10 -15.30 10.08 3.89
C THR A 10 -14.79 10.37 5.30
N SER A 11 -13.50 10.71 5.39
CA SER A 11 -12.83 11.07 6.64
C SER A 11 -13.27 12.42 7.26
N ASN A 12 -14.39 13.01 6.80
CA ASN A 12 -14.87 14.33 7.24
C ASN A 12 -15.56 14.29 8.62
N THR A 13 -15.91 13.09 9.09
CA THR A 13 -16.51 12.85 10.41
C THR A 13 -15.46 12.41 11.42
N ARG A 14 -15.66 12.72 12.72
CA ARG A 14 -14.77 12.24 13.80
C ARG A 14 -14.64 10.72 13.80
N ALA A 15 -15.72 10.00 13.51
CA ALA A 15 -15.74 8.54 13.41
C ALA A 15 -14.89 8.02 12.23
N GLY A 16 -14.95 8.66 11.06
CA GLY A 16 -14.10 8.30 9.92
C GLY A 16 -12.61 8.54 10.19
N CYS A 17 -12.26 9.62 10.89
CA CYS A 17 -10.89 9.88 11.33
C CYS A 17 -10.38 8.80 12.30
N ILE A 18 -11.19 8.41 13.29
CA ILE A 18 -10.82 7.33 14.23
C ILE A 18 -10.65 6.01 13.50
N PHE A 19 -11.53 5.68 12.55
CA PHE A 19 -11.40 4.48 11.73
C PHE A 19 -10.10 4.48 10.91
N ASP A 20 -9.83 5.56 10.18
CA ASP A 20 -8.62 5.71 9.37
C ASP A 20 -7.35 5.67 10.23
N LEU A 21 -7.37 6.27 11.42
CA LEU A 21 -6.27 6.24 12.37
C LEU A 21 -6.05 4.83 12.95
N SER A 22 -7.14 4.11 13.26
CA SER A 22 -7.07 2.73 13.74
C SER A 22 -6.38 1.83 12.72
N ILE A 23 -6.75 1.92 11.44
CA ILE A 23 -6.11 1.15 10.37
C ILE A 23 -4.64 1.55 10.20
N GLN A 24 -4.30 2.83 10.26
CA GLN A 24 -2.90 3.30 10.22
C GLN A 24 -2.07 2.69 11.35
N VAL A 25 -2.58 2.73 12.59
CA VAL A 25 -1.90 2.15 13.75
C VAL A 25 -1.69 0.64 13.54
N LEU A 26 -2.70 -0.08 13.03
CA LEU A 26 -2.57 -1.50 12.70
C LEU A 26 -1.48 -1.77 11.64
N ILE A 27 -1.33 -0.89 10.64
CA ILE A 27 -0.26 -1.03 9.64
C ILE A 27 1.11 -0.87 10.31
N ILE A 28 1.28 0.13 11.18
CA ILE A 28 2.55 0.33 11.90
C ILE A 28 2.86 -0.86 12.81
N ILE A 29 1.87 -1.36 13.56
CA ILE A 29 2.02 -2.57 14.39
C ILE A 29 2.41 -3.77 13.53
N SER A 30 1.80 -3.95 12.35
CA SER A 30 2.17 -5.02 11.42
C SER A 30 3.61 -4.92 10.94
N LEU A 31 4.11 -3.71 10.67
CA LEU A 31 5.47 -3.49 10.21
C LEU A 31 6.48 -3.74 11.33
N ILE A 32 6.21 -3.27 12.55
CA ILE A 32 7.05 -3.54 13.72
C ILE A 32 7.11 -5.04 14.00
N SER A 33 5.96 -5.71 13.98
CA SER A 33 5.86 -7.16 14.20
C SER A 33 6.65 -7.93 13.14
N PHE A 34 6.57 -7.50 11.88
CA PHE A 34 7.38 -8.06 10.80
C PHE A 34 8.87 -7.83 11.00
N SER A 35 9.29 -6.62 11.37
CA SER A 35 10.69 -6.32 11.69
C SER A 35 11.22 -7.21 12.82
N ILE A 36 10.42 -7.41 13.87
CA ILE A 36 10.78 -8.32 14.96
C ILE A 36 10.94 -9.75 14.42
N ASP A 37 9.99 -10.26 13.63
CA ASP A 37 10.04 -11.62 13.03
C ASP A 37 11.26 -11.85 12.11
N THR A 38 11.91 -10.79 11.61
CA THR A 38 13.14 -10.90 10.81
C THR A 38 14.42 -11.11 11.63
N LEU A 39 14.40 -10.90 12.96
CA LEU A 39 15.59 -11.10 13.79
C LEU A 39 15.93 -12.61 13.90
N PRO A 40 17.22 -12.97 13.89
CA PRO A 40 17.65 -14.30 14.31
C PRO A 40 17.41 -14.47 15.82
N ASP A 41 17.12 -15.70 16.27
CA ASP A 41 17.02 -16.08 17.70
C ASP A 41 15.82 -15.53 18.50
N ILE A 42 14.65 -15.48 17.87
CA ILE A 42 13.39 -15.16 18.56
C ILE A 42 12.86 -16.41 19.28
N ASP A 43 12.39 -16.23 20.51
CA ASP A 43 11.73 -17.30 21.26
C ASP A 43 10.51 -17.87 20.52
N LYS A 44 10.26 -19.18 20.67
CA LYS A 44 9.15 -19.87 19.98
C LYS A 44 7.79 -19.29 20.39
N SER A 45 7.60 -18.93 21.65
CA SER A 45 6.34 -18.36 22.13
C SER A 45 6.07 -16.99 21.51
N LEU A 46 7.10 -16.16 21.39
CA LEU A 46 7.01 -14.85 20.76
C LEU A 46 6.71 -15.00 19.26
N LYS A 47 7.31 -15.97 18.58
CA LYS A 47 7.01 -16.25 17.17
C LYS A 47 5.56 -16.68 16.93
N GLU A 48 5.00 -17.53 17.80
CA GLU A 48 3.59 -17.92 17.74
C GLU A 48 2.66 -16.73 17.99
N PHE A 49 3.01 -15.87 18.96
CA PHE A 49 2.28 -14.64 19.22
C PHE A 49 2.29 -13.69 18.00
N LEU A 50 3.46 -13.45 17.40
CA LEU A 50 3.59 -12.61 16.21
C LEU A 50 2.81 -13.15 15.01
N SER A 51 2.80 -14.48 14.82
CA SER A 51 2.01 -15.14 13.77
C SER A 51 0.49 -15.00 13.99
N THR A 52 0.05 -15.13 15.24
CA THR A 52 -1.36 -14.95 15.62
C THR A 52 -1.79 -13.49 15.42
N LEU A 53 -0.95 -12.54 15.82
CA LEU A 53 -1.16 -11.12 15.63
C LEU A 53 -1.19 -10.73 14.15
N GLU A 54 -0.30 -11.29 13.32
CA GLU A 54 -0.33 -11.08 11.87
C GLU A 54 -1.65 -11.58 11.28
N THR A 55 -2.09 -12.78 11.65
CA THR A 55 -3.35 -13.35 11.19
C THR A 55 -4.53 -12.45 11.53
N PHE A 56 -4.58 -11.94 12.77
CA PHE A 56 -5.61 -10.98 13.20
C PHE A 56 -5.60 -9.70 12.36
N ILE A 57 -4.42 -9.09 12.15
CA ILE A 57 -4.30 -7.86 11.36
C ILE A 57 -4.75 -8.07 9.92
N VAL A 58 -4.37 -9.20 9.30
CA VAL A 58 -4.79 -9.51 7.92
C VAL A 58 -6.30 -9.67 7.83
N ILE A 59 -6.93 -10.34 8.80
CA ILE A 59 -8.39 -10.46 8.86
C ILE A 59 -9.04 -9.07 8.90
N VAL A 60 -8.54 -8.16 9.73
CA VAL A 60 -9.05 -6.78 9.81
C VAL A 60 -8.88 -6.05 8.48
N PHE A 61 -7.73 -6.19 7.80
CA PHE A 61 -7.52 -5.59 6.48
C PHE A 61 -8.41 -6.18 5.39
N THR A 62 -8.67 -7.48 5.43
CA THR A 62 -9.61 -8.13 4.51
C THR A 62 -11.03 -7.61 4.73
N ILE A 63 -11.48 -7.49 5.98
CA ILE A 63 -12.80 -6.93 6.31
C ILE A 63 -12.89 -5.48 5.83
N GLU A 64 -11.87 -4.65 6.08
CA GLU A 64 -11.82 -3.26 5.62
C GLU A 64 -11.90 -3.16 4.10
N TYR A 65 -11.19 -4.03 3.37
CA TYR A 65 -11.24 -4.09 1.91
C TYR A 65 -12.65 -4.45 1.41
N LEU A 66 -13.27 -5.50 1.96
CA LEU A 66 -14.63 -5.93 1.59
C LEU A 66 -15.66 -4.84 1.90
N LEU A 67 -15.56 -4.20 3.07
CA LEU A 67 -16.45 -3.11 3.46
C LEU A 67 -16.38 -1.96 2.45
N ARG A 68 -15.19 -1.60 1.96
CA ARG A 68 -15.04 -0.56 0.93
C ARG A 68 -15.60 -0.97 -0.42
N ILE A 69 -15.46 -2.23 -0.83
CA ILE A 69 -16.07 -2.74 -2.07
C ILE A 69 -17.59 -2.64 -1.99
N ILE A 70 -18.19 -3.09 -0.88
CA ILE A 70 -19.66 -3.11 -0.71
C ILE A 70 -20.23 -1.70 -0.63
N LEU A 71 -19.53 -0.79 0.05
CA LEU A 71 -19.98 0.59 0.22
C LEU A 71 -19.77 1.45 -1.03
N THR A 72 -18.83 1.09 -1.91
CA THR A 72 -18.60 1.78 -3.19
C THR A 72 -19.56 1.25 -4.24
N SER A 73 -20.30 2.16 -4.90
CA SER A 73 -21.19 1.81 -6.01
C SER A 73 -20.79 2.59 -7.26
N PRO A 74 -20.44 1.95 -8.39
CA PRO A 74 -20.29 0.49 -8.56
C PRO A 74 -19.02 -0.06 -7.88
N SER A 75 -19.11 -1.27 -7.35
CA SER A 75 -18.04 -1.97 -6.62
C SER A 75 -16.78 -2.18 -7.45
N SER A 76 -16.93 -2.40 -8.76
CA SER A 76 -15.82 -2.50 -9.72
C SER A 76 -14.92 -1.27 -9.74
N LYS A 77 -15.50 -0.08 -9.52
CA LYS A 77 -14.73 1.18 -9.50
C LYS A 77 -13.69 1.20 -8.39
N TYR A 78 -13.97 0.54 -7.25
CA TYR A 78 -13.00 0.43 -6.17
C TYR A 78 -11.91 -0.60 -6.48
N ILE A 79 -12.30 -1.78 -6.95
CA ILE A 79 -11.39 -2.89 -7.26
C ILE A 79 -10.33 -2.46 -8.29
N PHE A 80 -10.75 -1.76 -9.34
CA PHE A 80 -9.85 -1.24 -10.38
C PHE A 80 -9.22 0.12 -10.04
N SER A 81 -9.41 0.64 -8.82
CA SER A 81 -8.74 1.86 -8.38
C SER A 81 -7.34 1.57 -7.84
N PHE A 82 -6.47 2.58 -7.89
CA PHE A 82 -5.13 2.50 -7.30
C PHE A 82 -5.14 2.06 -5.83
N TYR A 83 -6.08 2.58 -5.03
CA TYR A 83 -6.19 2.21 -3.62
C TYR A 83 -6.76 0.81 -3.40
N GLY A 84 -7.69 0.36 -4.25
CA GLY A 84 -8.18 -1.02 -4.21
C GLY A 84 -7.07 -2.02 -4.54
N PHE A 85 -6.24 -1.72 -5.53
CA PHE A 85 -5.07 -2.53 -5.88
C PHE A 85 -4.06 -2.62 -4.72
N ILE A 86 -3.77 -1.49 -4.06
CA ILE A 86 -2.91 -1.48 -2.86
C ILE A 86 -3.49 -2.35 -1.75
N ASP A 87 -4.80 -2.27 -1.49
CA ASP A 87 -5.44 -3.08 -0.46
C ASP A 87 -5.36 -4.59 -0.76
N ILE A 88 -5.53 -4.99 -2.02
CA ILE A 88 -5.36 -6.39 -2.46
C ILE A 88 -3.92 -6.85 -2.24
N ILE A 89 -2.93 -6.10 -2.74
CA ILE A 89 -1.53 -6.50 -2.60
C ILE A 89 -1.11 -6.56 -1.14
N ALA A 90 -1.69 -5.73 -0.27
CA ALA A 90 -1.41 -5.77 1.15
C ALA A 90 -1.83 -7.10 1.80
N ILE A 91 -2.99 -7.67 1.44
CA ILE A 91 -3.48 -8.92 2.04
C ILE A 91 -2.93 -10.18 1.34
N LEU A 92 -2.61 -10.07 0.05
CA LEU A 92 -2.24 -11.20 -0.82
C LEU A 92 -1.09 -12.09 -0.29
N PRO A 93 0.02 -11.55 0.26
CA PRO A 93 1.13 -12.38 0.72
C PRO A 93 0.76 -13.39 1.80
N PHE A 94 -0.22 -13.06 2.65
CA PHE A 94 -0.70 -13.97 3.69
C PHE A 94 -1.44 -15.15 3.09
N TYR A 95 -2.42 -14.90 2.21
CA TYR A 95 -3.20 -15.94 1.55
C TYR A 95 -2.35 -16.85 0.66
N LEU A 96 -1.35 -16.29 -0.03
CA LEU A 96 -0.39 -17.09 -0.82
C LEU A 96 0.58 -17.87 0.07
N SER A 97 0.93 -17.36 1.25
CA SER A 97 1.84 -18.10 2.14
C SER A 97 1.24 -19.39 2.70
N THR A 98 -0.09 -19.50 2.75
CA THR A 98 -0.78 -20.72 3.21
C THR A 98 -0.82 -21.82 2.14
N SER A 99 -0.68 -21.49 0.85
CA SER A 99 -0.93 -22.43 -0.26
C SER A 99 0.30 -22.86 -1.05
N VAL A 100 1.49 -22.30 -0.82
CA VAL A 100 2.66 -22.45 -1.71
C VAL A 100 3.91 -23.00 -1.00
N SER A 101 4.81 -23.63 -1.78
CA SER A 101 6.06 -24.26 -1.35
C SER A 101 7.08 -23.32 -0.67
N LEU A 102 7.99 -23.90 0.12
CA LEU A 102 8.97 -23.22 1.00
C LEU A 102 9.83 -22.14 0.32
N GLN A 103 10.14 -22.29 -0.97
CA GLN A 103 10.97 -21.33 -1.71
C GLN A 103 10.20 -20.02 -2.00
N THR A 104 8.94 -20.14 -2.41
CA THR A 104 8.06 -18.99 -2.67
C THR A 104 7.73 -18.24 -1.37
N LEU A 105 7.68 -18.94 -0.23
CA LEU A 105 7.45 -18.31 1.07
C LEU A 105 8.48 -17.22 1.41
N ARG A 106 9.74 -17.38 1.00
CA ARG A 106 10.79 -16.39 1.30
C ARG A 106 10.52 -15.06 0.61
N ILE A 107 10.15 -15.11 -0.66
CA ILE A 107 9.81 -13.93 -1.45
C ILE A 107 8.53 -13.29 -0.89
N LEU A 108 7.49 -14.09 -0.63
CA LEU A 108 6.21 -13.59 -0.09
C LEU A 108 6.36 -12.87 1.25
N ARG A 109 7.31 -13.27 2.10
CA ARG A 109 7.62 -12.52 3.34
C ARG A 109 8.08 -11.10 3.06
N LEU A 110 8.90 -10.87 2.02
CA LEU A 110 9.32 -9.52 1.63
C LEU A 110 8.15 -8.69 1.11
N PHE A 111 7.22 -9.31 0.37
CA PHE A 111 6.00 -8.61 -0.10
C PHE A 111 5.12 -8.08 1.04
N ARG A 112 5.26 -8.58 2.28
CA ARG A 112 4.54 -8.02 3.44
C ARG A 112 4.89 -6.55 3.70
N ILE A 113 6.10 -6.10 3.34
CA ILE A 113 6.49 -4.69 3.46
C ILE A 113 5.59 -3.78 2.61
N ILE A 114 5.02 -4.30 1.52
CA ILE A 114 4.15 -3.55 0.61
C ILE A 114 2.86 -3.12 1.30
N ARG A 115 2.47 -3.74 2.43
CA ARG A 115 1.38 -3.24 3.28
C ARG A 115 1.62 -1.79 3.72
N ILE A 116 2.87 -1.30 3.78
CA ILE A 116 3.19 0.10 4.07
C ILE A 116 2.53 1.07 3.08
N PHE A 117 2.34 0.65 1.82
CA PHE A 117 1.69 1.49 0.82
C PHE A 117 0.24 1.81 1.18
N LYS A 118 -0.43 1.01 2.03
CA LYS A 118 -1.76 1.39 2.55
C LYS A 118 -1.72 2.72 3.32
N LEU A 119 -0.60 3.10 3.96
CA LEU A 119 -0.49 4.40 4.65
C LEU A 119 -0.66 5.60 3.71
N THR A 120 -0.29 5.46 2.43
CA THR A 120 -0.41 6.53 1.44
C THR A 120 -1.86 6.96 1.20
N LYS A 121 -2.82 6.05 1.41
CA LYS A 121 -4.27 6.30 1.30
C LYS A 121 -4.80 7.23 2.40
N TYR A 122 -4.23 7.10 3.60
CA TYR A 122 -4.74 7.72 4.81
C TYR A 122 -4.08 9.06 5.11
N ASN A 123 -2.81 9.21 4.74
CA ASN A 123 -2.12 10.46 4.96
C ASN A 123 -2.55 11.50 3.90
N GLN A 124 -3.33 12.49 4.34
CA GLN A 124 -3.82 13.60 3.52
C GLN A 124 -2.69 14.40 2.85
N ALA A 125 -1.47 14.38 3.41
CA ALA A 125 -0.31 15.00 2.78
C ALA A 125 0.00 14.36 1.42
N TYR A 126 -0.11 13.02 1.28
CA TYR A 126 0.07 12.37 -0.02
C TYR A 126 -1.03 12.75 -1.01
N LYS A 127 -2.29 12.91 -0.56
CA LYS A 127 -3.37 13.40 -1.44
C LYS A 127 -3.10 14.82 -1.92
N ARG A 128 -2.57 15.70 -1.05
CA ARG A 128 -2.17 17.07 -1.43
C ARG A 128 -1.00 17.07 -2.40
N VAL A 129 0.06 16.32 -2.11
CA VAL A 129 1.23 16.19 -2.98
C VAL A 129 0.83 15.60 -4.34
N ALA A 130 0.03 14.53 -4.37
CA ALA A 130 -0.46 13.95 -5.62
C ALA A 130 -1.31 14.93 -6.43
N LYS A 131 -2.14 15.75 -5.77
CA LYS A 131 -2.91 16.81 -6.44
C LYS A 131 -1.99 17.88 -7.02
N SER A 132 -1.01 18.37 -6.27
CA SER A 132 -0.02 19.33 -6.76
C SER A 132 0.80 18.76 -7.94
N LEU A 133 1.19 17.48 -7.85
CA LEU A 133 1.93 16.80 -8.92
C LEU A 133 1.07 16.62 -10.18
N SER A 134 -0.23 16.36 -10.02
CA SER A 134 -1.16 16.24 -11.15
C SER A 134 -1.36 17.57 -11.88
N LEU A 135 -1.31 18.70 -11.15
CA LEU A 135 -1.36 20.03 -11.72
C LEU A 135 -0.05 20.38 -12.44
N ALA A 136 1.10 19.99 -11.87
CA ALA A 136 2.41 20.18 -12.50
C ALA A 136 2.75 19.10 -13.55
N LYS A 137 1.85 18.15 -13.83
CA LYS A 137 2.15 16.97 -14.66
C LYS A 137 2.55 17.34 -16.08
N GLU A 138 1.86 18.32 -16.67
CA GLU A 138 2.14 18.78 -18.04
C GLU A 138 3.55 19.39 -18.14
N GLU A 139 3.90 20.24 -17.18
CA GLU A 139 5.24 20.85 -17.08
C GLU A 139 6.33 19.78 -16.87
N LEU A 140 6.09 18.80 -15.98
CA LEU A 140 7.03 17.71 -15.74
C LEU A 140 7.27 16.83 -16.97
N ILE A 141 6.22 16.55 -17.76
CA ILE A 141 6.34 15.76 -19.00
C ILE A 141 7.18 16.52 -20.03
N LEU A 142 6.95 17.83 -20.18
CA LEU A 142 7.73 18.66 -21.10
C LEU A 142 9.20 18.72 -20.69
N PHE A 143 9.47 18.93 -19.40
CA PHE A 143 10.83 18.93 -18.86
C PHE A 143 11.53 17.58 -19.07
N LEU A 144 10.82 16.47 -18.81
CA LEU A 144 11.34 15.12 -19.01
C LEU A 144 11.68 14.88 -20.48
N LEU A 145 10.78 15.25 -21.41
CA LEU A 145 11.00 15.10 -22.85
C LEU A 145 12.21 15.89 -23.33
N LEU A 146 12.33 17.16 -22.92
CA LEU A 146 13.46 18.01 -23.27
C LEU A 146 14.78 17.41 -22.77
N THR A 147 14.80 16.96 -21.51
CA THR A 147 15.96 16.32 -20.90
C THR A 147 16.36 15.06 -21.65
N LEU A 148 15.38 14.28 -22.12
CA LEU A 148 15.60 13.04 -22.88
C LEU A 148 16.18 13.32 -24.27
N ILE A 149 15.70 14.37 -24.95
CA ILE A 149 16.27 14.84 -26.23
C ILE A 149 17.71 15.30 -26.03
N LEU A 150 17.98 16.10 -24.99
CA LEU A 150 19.34 16.56 -24.68
C LEU A 150 20.29 15.40 -24.36
N LEU A 151 19.84 14.44 -23.55
CA LEU A 151 20.59 13.21 -23.26
C LEU A 151 20.91 12.42 -24.53
N TYR A 152 19.94 12.28 -25.44
CA TYR A 152 20.13 11.59 -26.70
C TYR A 152 21.17 12.30 -27.58
N LEU A 153 21.05 13.63 -27.76
CA LEU A 153 22.01 14.41 -28.54
C LEU A 153 23.42 14.36 -27.95
N ALA A 154 23.55 14.46 -26.63
CA ALA A 154 24.83 14.34 -25.95
C ALA A 154 25.45 12.95 -26.15
N ALA A 155 24.66 11.89 -26.02
CA ALA A 155 25.12 10.51 -26.23
C ALA A 155 25.59 10.27 -27.67
N VAL A 156 24.83 10.73 -28.66
CA VAL A 156 25.20 10.63 -30.10
C VAL A 156 26.44 11.47 -30.41
N GLY A 157 26.53 12.67 -29.85
CA GLY A 157 27.70 13.54 -29.99
C GLY A 157 28.96 12.87 -29.45
N ILE A 158 28.92 12.33 -28.24
CA ILE A 158 30.05 11.59 -27.66
C ILE A 158 30.44 10.42 -28.56
N TYR A 159 29.48 9.63 -29.05
CA TYR A 159 29.75 8.47 -29.92
C TYR A 159 30.39 8.83 -31.26
N HIS A 160 30.08 9.99 -31.84
CA HIS A 160 30.63 10.40 -33.13
C HIS A 160 31.94 11.18 -33.05
N PHE A 161 32.19 11.89 -31.94
CA PHE A 161 33.38 12.74 -31.77
C PHE A 161 34.46 12.11 -30.88
N THR A 162 34.24 10.92 -30.32
CA THR A 162 35.22 10.12 -29.57
C THR A 162 35.52 8.84 -30.34
#